data_AF-A0A5X4ULM4-F1
#
_entry.id   AF-A0A5X4ULM4-F1
#
_cell.length_a   1.000
_cell.length_b   1.000
_cell.length_c   1.000
_cell.angle_alpha   90.00
_cell.angle_beta   90.00
_cell.angle_gamma   90.00
#
_symmetry.space_group_name_H-M   'P 1'
#
loop_
_entity.id
_entity.type
_entity.pdbx_description
1 polymer ?
#
loop_
_entity_poly.entity_id
_entity_poly.type
_entity_poly.pdbx_seq_one_letter_code
_entity_poly.pdbx_strand_id
1 'polypeptide(L)'
;MHFLNMFFFDIYPYIAGSVFLIGSWLRYDYGQYTWRAASSQMLDRKGMNLASNLFHIGILGIFAGHFLGMLTPHWMYEAFLPVDVKQKMAMIAGGACGVLTLVGGILLLKRRLFSPRVRATTTGADILILSLLVIQCALGLLTIPFSAQHMDGSEMMKLVGWAQSVVTFHGGASAYLDGVAFIFRMHLVLGMTLFLLFPFSRLVHIWSVPVEYLTRKYQIVRARH
;
A
#
# COMPACT_ATOMS: atom_id res chain seq x y z
N MET A 1 22.55 6.73 15.34
CA MET A 1 21.37 5.95 14.87
C MET A 1 20.06 6.38 15.53
N HIS A 2 20.03 6.77 16.81
CA HIS A 2 18.81 7.22 17.50
C HIS A 2 18.09 8.40 16.82
N PHE A 3 18.83 9.41 16.33
CA PHE A 3 18.25 10.51 15.55
C PHE A 3 17.47 10.04 14.31
N LEU A 4 18.06 9.14 13.52
CA LEU A 4 17.41 8.59 12.32
C LEU A 4 16.17 7.76 12.68
N ASN A 5 16.17 7.07 13.83
CA ASN A 5 15.01 6.36 14.33
C ASN A 5 13.84 7.32 14.58
N MET A 6 14.07 8.39 15.35
CA MET A 6 13.03 9.40 15.60
C MET A 6 12.58 10.07 14.30
N PHE A 7 13.52 10.44 13.43
CA PHE A 7 13.18 11.04 12.15
C PHE A 7 12.24 10.16 11.32
N PHE A 8 12.60 8.89 11.08
CA PHE A 8 11.82 8.02 10.20
C PHE A 8 10.52 7.51 10.83
N PHE A 9 10.45 7.36 12.15
CA PHE A 9 9.34 6.66 12.80
C PHE A 9 8.49 7.53 13.73
N ASP A 10 8.93 8.75 14.07
CA ASP A 10 8.13 9.74 14.81
C ASP A 10 7.80 11.00 13.97
N ILE A 11 8.67 11.44 13.06
CA ILE A 11 8.47 12.70 12.30
C ILE A 11 7.97 12.44 10.87
N TYR A 12 8.70 11.63 10.11
CA TYR A 12 8.42 11.30 8.72
C TYR A 12 7.00 10.76 8.45
N PRO A 13 6.37 9.95 9.35
CA PRO A 13 5.00 9.49 9.14
C PRO A 13 4.01 10.66 9.00
N TYR A 14 4.17 11.72 9.78
CA TYR A 14 3.31 12.90 9.73
C TYR A 14 3.60 13.79 8.54
N ILE A 15 4.86 13.88 8.09
CA ILE A 15 5.21 14.56 6.83
C ILE A 15 4.54 13.84 5.65
N ALA A 16 4.72 12.52 5.56
CA ALA A 16 4.14 11.70 4.51
C ALA A 16 2.60 11.76 4.53
N GLY A 17 1.98 11.67 5.71
CA GLY A 17 0.53 11.78 5.87
C GLY A 17 -0.02 13.16 5.49
N SER A 18 0.65 14.24 5.90
CA SER A 18 0.22 15.61 5.57
C SER A 18 0.27 15.86 4.07
N VAL A 19 1.37 15.48 3.41
CA VAL A 19 1.51 15.60 1.95
C VAL A 19 0.52 14.71 1.22
N PHE A 20 0.30 13.47 1.70
CA PHE A 20 -0.70 12.55 1.15
C PHE A 20 -2.09 13.18 1.12
N LEU A 21 -2.55 13.73 2.25
CA LEU A 21 -3.90 14.30 2.38
C LEU A 21 -4.03 15.61 1.60
N ILE A 22 -3.16 16.59 1.87
CA ILE A 22 -3.25 17.93 1.27
C ILE A 22 -2.94 17.85 -0.23
N GLY A 23 -1.94 17.08 -0.63
CA GLY A 23 -1.62 16.88 -2.05
C GLY A 23 -2.76 16.20 -2.81
N SER A 24 -3.46 15.25 -2.18
CA SER A 24 -4.64 14.62 -2.79
C SER A 24 -5.77 15.61 -2.94
N TRP A 25 -6.06 16.40 -1.90
CA TRP A 25 -7.11 17.42 -1.95
C TRP A 25 -6.81 18.49 -3.01
N LEU A 26 -5.62 19.10 -2.99
CA LEU A 26 -5.24 20.11 -3.99
C LEU A 26 -5.31 19.56 -5.42
N ARG A 27 -4.85 18.32 -5.65
CA ARG A 27 -4.95 17.73 -7.00
C ARG A 27 -6.39 17.40 -7.38
N TYR A 28 -7.25 17.10 -6.42
CA TYR A 28 -8.68 16.92 -6.69
C TYR A 28 -9.30 18.25 -7.13
N ASP A 29 -9.13 19.33 -6.37
CA ASP A 29 -9.78 20.62 -6.68
C ASP A 29 -9.20 21.29 -7.93
N TYR A 30 -7.87 21.24 -8.10
CA TYR A 30 -7.17 21.97 -9.16
C TYR A 30 -6.71 21.09 -10.33
N GLY A 31 -6.97 19.78 -10.30
CA GLY A 31 -6.33 18.82 -11.19
C GLY A 31 -7.23 17.70 -11.73
N GLN A 32 -8.56 17.90 -11.78
CA GLN A 32 -9.53 16.89 -12.23
C GLN A 32 -9.15 16.18 -13.55
N TYR A 33 -8.67 16.91 -14.56
CA TYR A 33 -8.25 16.30 -15.84
C TYR A 33 -7.09 15.30 -15.70
N THR A 34 -6.25 15.48 -14.68
CA THR A 34 -5.14 14.58 -14.35
C THR A 34 -5.55 13.44 -13.40
N TRP A 35 -6.78 13.45 -12.89
CA TRP A 35 -7.31 12.46 -11.95
C TRP A 35 -7.88 11.24 -12.70
N ARG A 36 -6.99 10.33 -13.10
CA ARG A 36 -7.36 9.18 -13.94
C ARG A 36 -6.49 7.96 -13.66
N ALA A 37 -7.04 6.77 -13.88
CA ALA A 37 -6.32 5.50 -13.75
C ALA A 37 -5.18 5.32 -14.78
N ALA A 38 -5.13 6.14 -15.83
CA ALA A 38 -4.11 6.11 -16.89
C ALA A 38 -3.92 4.70 -17.48
N SER A 39 -5.00 4.12 -18.03
CA SER A 39 -4.98 2.81 -18.67
C SER A 39 -4.07 2.82 -19.90
N SER A 40 -3.28 1.75 -20.07
CA SER A 40 -2.46 1.51 -21.26
C SER A 40 -2.88 0.25 -22.01
N GLN A 41 -4.00 -0.36 -21.63
CA GLN A 41 -4.43 -1.67 -22.15
C GLN A 41 -4.75 -1.62 -23.65
N MET A 42 -5.33 -0.51 -24.15
CA MET A 42 -5.63 -0.32 -25.58
C MET A 42 -4.36 -0.41 -26.44
N LEU A 43 -3.26 0.19 -25.96
CA LEU A 43 -2.00 0.22 -26.71
C LEU A 43 -1.35 -1.16 -26.83
N ASP A 44 -1.48 -1.98 -25.79
CA ASP A 44 -0.98 -3.35 -25.76
C ASP A 44 -1.80 -4.23 -24.80
N ARG A 45 -2.69 -5.04 -25.35
CA ARG A 45 -3.56 -5.94 -24.57
C ARG A 45 -2.83 -7.18 -24.06
N LYS A 46 -1.66 -7.52 -24.61
CA LYS A 46 -0.99 -8.80 -24.39
C LYS A 46 -0.59 -8.96 -22.92
N GLY A 47 -1.06 -10.03 -22.28
CA GLY A 47 -0.78 -10.34 -20.88
C GLY A 47 -1.42 -9.42 -19.84
N MET A 48 -2.10 -8.33 -20.25
CA MET A 48 -2.66 -7.34 -19.32
C MET A 48 -3.77 -7.94 -18.44
N ASN A 49 -4.60 -8.84 -18.97
CA ASN A 49 -5.66 -9.49 -18.19
C ASN A 49 -5.07 -10.25 -16.98
N LEU A 50 -4.12 -11.16 -17.22
CA LEU A 50 -3.47 -11.93 -16.15
C LEU A 50 -2.68 -11.00 -15.21
N ALA A 51 -1.79 -10.17 -15.75
CA ALA A 51 -0.88 -9.35 -14.94
C ALA A 51 -1.64 -8.33 -14.08
N SER A 52 -2.64 -7.65 -14.64
CA SER A 52 -3.44 -6.67 -13.91
C SER A 52 -4.31 -7.32 -12.85
N ASN A 53 -4.95 -8.46 -13.14
CA ASN A 53 -5.79 -9.16 -12.17
C ASN A 53 -4.96 -9.72 -11.01
N LEU A 54 -3.84 -10.39 -11.28
CA LEU A 54 -2.93 -10.87 -10.24
C LEU A 54 -2.47 -9.72 -9.32
N PHE A 55 -2.05 -8.61 -9.92
CA PHE A 55 -1.60 -7.45 -9.16
C PHE A 55 -2.70 -6.88 -8.27
N HIS A 56 -3.89 -6.60 -8.83
CA HIS A 56 -4.95 -5.91 -8.10
C HIS A 56 -5.66 -6.81 -7.07
N ILE A 57 -5.93 -8.07 -7.40
CA ILE A 57 -6.51 -9.02 -6.44
C ILE A 57 -5.55 -9.20 -5.25
N GLY A 58 -4.26 -9.40 -5.53
CA GLY A 58 -3.24 -9.50 -4.50
C GLY A 58 -3.16 -8.24 -3.65
N ILE A 59 -3.00 -7.06 -4.25
CA ILE A 59 -2.73 -5.83 -3.49
C ILE A 59 -3.94 -5.38 -2.67
N LEU A 60 -5.16 -5.66 -3.13
CA LEU A 60 -6.38 -5.43 -2.34
C LEU A 60 -6.45 -6.36 -1.13
N GLY A 61 -6.05 -7.63 -1.28
CA GLY A 61 -5.92 -8.56 -0.16
C GLY A 61 -4.88 -8.10 0.86
N ILE A 62 -3.72 -7.63 0.39
CA ILE A 62 -2.68 -7.05 1.25
C ILE A 62 -3.22 -5.82 1.99
N PHE A 63 -3.88 -4.91 1.28
CA PHE A 63 -4.46 -3.71 1.86
C PHE A 63 -5.46 -4.04 2.97
N ALA A 64 -6.40 -4.96 2.73
CA ALA A 64 -7.36 -5.40 3.72
C ALA A 64 -6.67 -6.03 4.95
N GLY A 65 -5.68 -6.90 4.72
CA GLY A 65 -4.89 -7.51 5.79
C GLY A 65 -4.11 -6.49 6.63
N HIS A 66 -3.48 -5.50 5.98
CA HIS A 66 -2.75 -4.43 6.68
C HIS A 66 -3.70 -3.52 7.47
N PHE A 67 -4.82 -3.12 6.87
CA PHE A 67 -5.81 -2.26 7.48
C PHE A 67 -6.40 -2.91 8.74
N LEU A 68 -6.91 -4.14 8.63
CA LEU A 68 -7.50 -4.86 9.75
C LEU A 68 -6.44 -5.37 10.74
N GLY A 69 -5.23 -5.66 10.27
CA GLY A 69 -4.14 -6.14 11.11
C GLY A 69 -3.57 -5.07 12.04
N MET A 70 -3.38 -3.85 11.54
CA MET A 70 -2.72 -2.77 12.29
C MET A 70 -3.70 -1.80 12.96
N LEU A 71 -4.84 -1.49 12.32
CA LEU A 71 -5.73 -0.44 12.81
C LEU A 71 -6.86 -0.95 13.70
N THR A 72 -7.15 -2.25 13.69
CA THR A 72 -8.11 -2.82 14.64
C THR A 72 -7.47 -2.80 16.04
N PRO A 73 -8.09 -2.21 17.06
CA PRO A 73 -7.56 -2.20 18.42
C PRO A 73 -7.66 -3.58 19.08
N HIS A 74 -6.70 -3.92 19.93
CA HIS A 74 -6.52 -5.25 20.53
C HIS A 74 -7.79 -5.78 21.21
N TRP A 75 -8.44 -4.94 22.01
CA TRP A 75 -9.65 -5.30 22.77
C TRP A 75 -10.83 -5.78 21.91
N MET A 76 -10.88 -5.41 20.61
CA MET A 76 -11.99 -5.81 19.72
C MET A 76 -11.93 -7.29 19.32
N TYR A 77 -10.76 -7.91 19.40
CA TYR A 77 -10.53 -9.21 18.77
C TYR A 77 -9.78 -10.20 19.65
N GLU A 78 -9.18 -9.76 20.76
CA GLU A 78 -8.30 -10.57 21.60
C GLU A 78 -8.91 -11.93 22.00
N ALA A 79 -10.22 -11.97 22.29
CA ALA A 79 -10.91 -13.19 22.70
C ALA A 79 -11.03 -14.26 21.60
N PHE A 80 -10.99 -13.89 20.31
CA PHE A 80 -11.25 -14.82 19.19
C PHE A 80 -10.21 -14.77 18.06
N LEU A 81 -9.32 -13.78 18.05
CA LEU A 81 -8.20 -13.61 17.12
C LEU A 81 -6.96 -13.10 17.85
N PRO A 82 -6.38 -13.88 18.78
CA PRO A 82 -5.15 -13.50 19.45
C PRO A 82 -4.02 -13.20 18.44
N VAL A 83 -3.01 -12.45 18.88
CA VAL A 83 -1.99 -11.89 17.96
C VAL A 83 -1.24 -12.96 17.17
N ASP A 84 -0.97 -14.13 17.75
CA ASP A 84 -0.30 -15.24 17.05
C ASP A 84 -1.16 -15.80 15.91
N VAL A 85 -2.49 -15.89 16.12
CA VAL A 85 -3.46 -16.31 15.09
C VAL A 85 -3.51 -15.27 13.99
N LYS A 86 -3.54 -13.98 14.33
CA LYS A 86 -3.46 -12.89 13.34
C LYS A 86 -2.16 -12.93 12.55
N GLN A 87 -1.03 -13.19 13.20
CA GLN A 87 0.25 -13.31 12.53
C GLN A 87 0.27 -14.49 11.56
N LYS A 88 -0.25 -15.66 11.96
CA LYS A 88 -0.39 -16.83 11.06
C LYS A 88 -1.26 -16.50 9.85
N MET A 89 -2.40 -15.81 10.05
CA MET A 89 -3.25 -15.34 8.94
C MET A 89 -2.50 -14.38 8.02
N ALA A 90 -1.76 -13.41 8.59
CA ALA A 90 -0.98 -12.46 7.82
C ALA A 90 0.13 -13.15 7.00
N MET A 91 0.83 -14.12 7.59
CA MET A 91 1.89 -14.88 6.91
C MET A 91 1.34 -15.74 5.76
N ILE A 92 0.22 -16.44 5.98
CA ILE A 92 -0.34 -17.36 4.99
C ILE A 92 -1.17 -16.61 3.95
N ALA A 93 -2.25 -15.94 4.38
CA ALA A 93 -3.17 -15.27 3.47
C ALA A 93 -2.54 -14.00 2.88
N GLY A 94 -1.86 -13.20 3.71
CA GLY A 94 -1.10 -12.04 3.27
C GLY A 94 0.09 -12.44 2.39
N GLY A 95 0.81 -13.51 2.73
CA GLY A 95 1.88 -14.07 1.89
C GLY A 95 1.38 -14.53 0.52
N ALA A 96 0.26 -15.25 0.45
CA ALA A 96 -0.36 -15.64 -0.81
C ALA A 96 -0.74 -14.41 -1.65
N CYS A 97 -1.42 -13.42 -1.06
CA CYS A 97 -1.74 -12.15 -1.72
C CYS A 97 -0.49 -11.38 -2.17
N GLY A 98 0.59 -11.44 -1.37
CA GLY A 98 1.92 -10.93 -1.69
C GLY A 98 2.51 -11.56 -2.94
N VAL A 99 2.45 -12.89 -3.07
CA VAL A 99 2.93 -13.61 -4.25
C VAL A 99 2.13 -13.21 -5.50
N LEU A 100 0.80 -13.15 -5.41
CA LEU A 100 -0.05 -12.69 -6.52
C LEU A 100 0.34 -11.26 -6.95
N THR A 101 0.48 -10.36 -5.98
CA THR A 101 0.87 -8.97 -6.21
C THR A 101 2.24 -8.87 -6.87
N LEU A 102 3.23 -9.59 -6.35
CA LEU A 102 4.60 -9.53 -6.86
C LEU A 102 4.70 -10.06 -8.29
N VAL A 103 4.08 -11.22 -8.57
CA VAL A 103 4.06 -11.79 -9.92
C VAL A 103 3.35 -10.85 -10.90
N GLY A 104 2.15 -10.36 -10.54
CA GLY A 104 1.43 -9.38 -11.36
C GLY A 104 2.24 -8.10 -11.57
N GLY A 105 2.87 -7.58 -10.53
CA GLY A 105 3.68 -6.36 -10.55
C GLY A 105 4.92 -6.48 -11.42
N ILE A 106 5.66 -7.59 -11.33
CA ILE A 106 6.82 -7.88 -12.18
C ILE A 106 6.38 -7.98 -13.65
N LEU A 107 5.28 -8.65 -13.95
CA LEU A 107 4.74 -8.75 -15.32
C LEU A 107 4.33 -7.38 -15.87
N LEU A 108 3.66 -6.55 -15.06
CA LEU A 108 3.30 -5.17 -15.41
C LEU A 108 4.54 -4.29 -15.62
N LEU A 109 5.56 -4.43 -14.77
CA LEU A 109 6.79 -3.65 -14.87
C LEU A 109 7.60 -4.05 -16.11
N LYS A 110 7.75 -5.36 -16.36
CA LYS A 110 8.32 -5.89 -17.61
C LYS A 110 7.60 -5.31 -18.82
N ARG A 111 6.27 -5.34 -18.83
CA ARG A 111 5.47 -4.75 -19.91
C ARG A 111 5.74 -3.26 -20.06
N ARG A 112 5.79 -2.49 -18.97
CA ARG A 112 6.01 -1.04 -19.00
C ARG A 112 7.41 -0.66 -19.51
N LEU A 113 8.43 -1.45 -19.18
CA LEU A 113 9.81 -1.18 -19.56
C LEU A 113 10.13 -1.63 -20.99
N PHE A 114 9.54 -2.74 -21.44
CA PHE A 114 9.97 -3.43 -22.66
C PHE A 114 8.90 -3.52 -23.76
N SER A 115 7.61 -3.26 -23.50
CA SER A 115 6.62 -3.16 -24.58
C SER A 115 6.79 -1.81 -25.29
N PRO A 116 7.11 -1.78 -26.60
CA PRO A 116 7.47 -0.54 -27.30
C PRO A 116 6.41 0.56 -27.17
N ARG A 117 5.14 0.21 -27.34
CA ARG A 117 4.02 1.17 -27.29
C ARG A 117 3.81 1.74 -25.89
N VAL A 118 3.94 0.90 -24.86
CA VAL A 118 3.76 1.31 -23.47
C VAL A 118 4.95 2.14 -23.00
N ARG A 119 6.17 1.71 -23.33
CA ARG A 119 7.39 2.43 -22.97
C ARG A 119 7.47 3.80 -23.65
N ALA A 120 7.04 3.91 -24.90
CA ALA A 120 7.01 5.19 -25.63
C ALA A 120 6.01 6.21 -25.08
N THR A 121 5.00 5.77 -24.30
CA THR A 121 3.90 6.61 -23.80
C THR A 121 3.80 6.68 -22.28
N THR A 122 4.74 6.06 -21.55
CA THR A 122 4.77 6.07 -20.08
C THR A 122 5.42 7.35 -19.56
N THR A 123 5.06 7.76 -18.35
CA THR A 123 5.80 8.80 -17.62
C THR A 123 6.88 8.20 -16.72
N GLY A 124 7.84 9.01 -16.28
CA GLY A 124 8.82 8.60 -15.27
C GLY A 124 8.16 8.19 -13.95
N ALA A 125 7.10 8.91 -13.54
CA ALA A 125 6.32 8.60 -12.33
C ALA A 125 5.65 7.22 -12.40
N ASP A 126 5.16 6.80 -13.57
CA ASP A 126 4.56 5.47 -13.76
C ASP A 126 5.56 4.34 -13.56
N ILE A 127 6.80 4.51 -14.03
CA ILE A 127 7.88 3.53 -13.84
C ILE A 127 8.29 3.53 -12.36
N LEU A 128 8.55 4.71 -11.80
CA LEU A 128 8.98 4.87 -10.41
C LEU A 128 7.99 4.19 -9.46
N ILE A 129 6.71 4.55 -9.52
CA ILE A 129 5.74 4.06 -8.54
C ILE A 129 5.51 2.54 -8.66
N LEU A 130 5.51 2.00 -9.87
CA LEU A 130 5.37 0.56 -10.08
C LEU A 130 6.60 -0.21 -9.59
N SER A 131 7.81 0.32 -9.84
CA SER A 131 9.05 -0.26 -9.31
C SER A 131 9.06 -0.25 -7.78
N LEU A 132 8.69 0.88 -7.15
CA LEU A 132 8.64 0.98 -5.69
C LEU A 132 7.60 0.02 -5.09
N LEU A 133 6.45 -0.18 -5.73
CA LEU A 133 5.45 -1.16 -5.30
C LEU A 133 5.96 -2.61 -5.41
N VAL A 134 6.66 -2.95 -6.48
CA VAL A 134 7.30 -4.27 -6.64
C VAL A 134 8.35 -4.49 -5.54
N ILE A 135 9.20 -3.50 -5.28
CA ILE A 135 10.20 -3.56 -4.21
C ILE A 135 9.53 -3.68 -2.83
N GLN A 136 8.51 -2.86 -2.55
CA GLN A 136 7.76 -2.92 -1.29
C GLN A 136 7.11 -4.28 -1.07
N CYS A 137 6.52 -4.85 -2.11
CA CYS A 137 5.91 -6.18 -2.05
C CYS A 137 6.97 -7.26 -1.81
N ALA A 138 8.14 -7.18 -2.46
CA ALA A 138 9.25 -8.10 -2.23
C ALA A 138 9.79 -7.97 -0.79
N LEU A 139 9.96 -6.75 -0.27
CA LEU A 139 10.34 -6.52 1.13
C LEU A 139 9.31 -7.13 2.08
N GLY A 140 8.01 -6.94 1.83
CA GLY A 140 6.94 -7.50 2.65
C GLY A 140 6.90 -9.04 2.63
N LEU A 141 7.24 -9.68 1.52
CA LEU A 141 7.40 -11.14 1.50
C LEU A 141 8.66 -11.58 2.25
N LEU A 142 9.74 -10.80 2.16
CA LEU A 142 10.99 -11.07 2.88
C LEU A 142 10.88 -10.87 4.39
N THR A 143 9.85 -10.19 4.92
CA THR A 143 9.60 -10.13 6.37
C THR A 143 8.99 -11.43 6.93
N ILE A 144 8.43 -12.29 6.09
CA ILE A 144 7.76 -13.53 6.53
C ILE A 144 8.74 -14.47 7.26
N PRO A 145 9.94 -14.78 6.73
CA PRO A 145 10.94 -15.57 7.46
C PRO A 145 11.36 -14.98 8.81
N PHE A 146 11.39 -13.66 8.96
CA PHE A 146 11.72 -13.00 10.23
C PHE A 146 10.57 -13.09 11.23
N SER A 147 9.33 -12.95 10.75
CA SER A 147 8.12 -13.17 11.57
C SER A 147 8.03 -14.63 12.02
N ALA A 148 8.47 -15.57 11.18
CA ALA A 148 8.50 -17.00 11.49
C ALA A 148 9.45 -17.36 12.66
N GLN A 149 10.41 -16.49 12.99
CA GLN A 149 11.28 -16.65 14.16
C GLN A 149 10.57 -16.29 15.47
N HIS A 150 9.43 -15.59 15.40
CA HIS A 150 8.68 -15.04 16.53
C HIS A 150 7.19 -15.36 16.38
N MET A 151 6.85 -16.66 16.33
CA MET A 151 5.49 -17.15 16.11
C MET A 151 4.51 -16.84 17.25
N ASP A 152 5.02 -16.31 18.37
CA ASP A 152 4.25 -15.77 19.48
C ASP A 152 3.61 -14.40 19.17
N GLY A 153 3.97 -13.77 18.04
CA GLY A 153 3.40 -12.49 17.61
C GLY A 153 4.10 -11.26 18.19
N SER A 154 5.21 -11.43 18.90
CA SER A 154 5.93 -10.34 19.59
C SER A 154 6.41 -9.25 18.63
N GLU A 155 6.94 -9.60 17.46
CA GLU A 155 7.32 -8.63 16.43
C GLU A 155 6.09 -7.92 15.82
N MET A 156 4.97 -8.64 15.63
CA MET A 156 3.73 -8.03 15.16
C MET A 156 3.19 -7.00 16.16
N MET A 157 3.22 -7.30 17.47
CA MET A 157 2.77 -6.37 18.53
C MET A 157 3.53 -5.04 18.49
N LYS A 158 4.85 -5.07 18.27
CA LYS A 158 5.69 -3.87 18.11
C LYS A 158 5.23 -3.01 16.94
N LEU A 159 5.02 -3.64 15.77
CA LEU A 159 4.60 -2.94 14.56
C LEU A 159 3.19 -2.35 14.68
N VAL A 160 2.26 -3.10 15.27
CA VAL A 160 0.88 -2.65 15.51
C VAL A 160 0.88 -1.50 16.52
N GLY A 161 1.64 -1.59 17.61
CA GLY A 161 1.78 -0.52 18.61
C GLY A 161 2.32 0.78 18.02
N TRP A 162 3.35 0.68 17.17
CA TRP A 162 3.87 1.82 16.41
C TRP A 162 2.78 2.43 15.51
N ALA A 163 2.11 1.60 14.69
CA ALA A 163 1.11 2.07 13.73
C ALA A 163 -0.07 2.77 14.45
N GLN A 164 -0.57 2.17 15.53
CA GLN A 164 -1.67 2.72 16.33
C GLN A 164 -1.28 4.05 16.99
N SER A 165 -0.05 4.15 17.51
CA SER A 165 0.45 5.40 18.10
C SER A 165 0.53 6.52 17.08
N VAL A 166 1.03 6.24 15.86
CA VAL A 166 1.10 7.23 14.78
C VAL A 166 -0.28 7.73 14.38
N VAL A 167 -1.24 6.83 14.12
CA VAL A 167 -2.58 7.24 13.62
C VAL A 167 -3.44 7.90 14.70
N THR A 168 -3.12 7.70 15.98
CA THR A 168 -3.78 8.36 17.11
C THR A 168 -2.97 9.54 17.65
N PHE A 169 -1.93 9.97 16.93
CA PHE A 169 -1.09 11.13 17.28
C PHE A 169 -0.43 11.05 18.67
N HIS A 170 -0.13 9.84 19.16
CA HIS A 170 0.65 9.64 20.38
C HIS A 170 2.14 9.74 20.08
N GLY A 171 2.84 10.60 20.82
CA GLY A 171 4.30 10.78 20.71
C GLY A 171 5.08 9.55 21.19
N GLY A 172 6.32 9.41 20.71
CA GLY A 172 7.20 8.29 21.09
C GLY A 172 6.86 6.97 20.41
N ALA A 173 6.16 7.01 19.27
CA ALA A 173 5.77 5.81 18.51
C ALA A 173 6.99 4.93 18.16
N SER A 174 8.14 5.53 17.86
CA SER A 174 9.35 4.80 17.48
C SER A 174 9.90 3.88 18.58
N ALA A 175 9.55 4.11 19.85
CA ALA A 175 9.93 3.24 20.97
C ALA A 175 9.29 1.85 20.87
N TYR A 176 8.10 1.73 20.27
CA TYR A 176 7.49 0.43 20.01
C TYR A 176 8.32 -0.44 19.05
N LEU A 177 9.20 0.16 18.23
CA LEU A 177 10.03 -0.55 17.25
C LEU A 177 11.38 -1.02 17.83
N ASP A 178 11.59 -0.92 19.14
CA ASP A 178 12.83 -1.34 19.75
C ASP A 178 13.08 -2.84 19.58
N GLY A 179 14.29 -3.18 19.10
CA GLY A 179 14.70 -4.54 18.80
C GLY A 179 14.03 -5.20 17.59
N VAL A 180 13.14 -4.52 16.86
CA VAL A 180 12.48 -5.07 15.66
C VAL A 180 13.51 -5.33 14.55
N ALA A 181 13.36 -6.41 13.79
CA ALA A 181 14.29 -6.73 12.71
C ALA A 181 14.35 -5.61 11.65
N PHE A 182 15.55 -5.34 11.12
CA PHE A 182 15.80 -4.20 10.22
C PHE A 182 14.95 -4.24 8.93
N ILE A 183 14.57 -5.43 8.46
CA ILE A 183 13.70 -5.61 7.28
C ILE A 183 12.35 -4.91 7.45
N PHE A 184 11.78 -4.92 8.67
CA PHE A 184 10.53 -4.23 8.96
C PHE A 184 10.70 -2.72 8.89
N ARG A 185 11.83 -2.20 9.39
CA ARG A 185 12.16 -0.76 9.31
C ARG A 185 12.22 -0.27 7.86
N MET A 186 12.85 -1.04 6.97
CA MET A 186 12.88 -0.74 5.53
C MET A 186 11.47 -0.76 4.92
N HIS A 187 10.68 -1.79 5.25
CA HIS A 187 9.31 -1.93 4.76
C HIS A 187 8.41 -0.77 5.20
N LEU A 188 8.51 -0.33 6.46
CA LEU A 188 7.74 0.81 6.98
C LEU A 188 8.12 2.11 6.29
N VAL A 189 9.42 2.41 6.17
CA VAL A 189 9.90 3.65 5.54
C VAL A 189 9.48 3.72 4.07
N LEU A 190 9.67 2.64 3.31
CA LEU A 190 9.24 2.61 1.91
C LEU A 190 7.70 2.66 1.79
N GLY A 191 6.97 1.99 2.69
CA GLY A 191 5.52 2.07 2.79
C GLY A 191 5.02 3.50 2.96
N MET A 192 5.57 4.26 3.92
CA MET A 192 5.24 5.67 4.13
C MET A 192 5.67 6.55 2.94
N THR A 193 6.80 6.23 2.31
CA THR A 193 7.25 6.92 1.10
C THR A 193 6.24 6.77 -0.04
N LEU A 194 5.56 5.62 -0.16
CA LEU A 194 4.49 5.45 -1.15
C LEU A 194 3.31 6.40 -0.89
N PHE A 195 2.94 6.65 0.37
CA PHE A 195 1.94 7.66 0.72
C PHE A 195 2.40 9.07 0.38
N LEU A 196 3.66 9.41 0.66
CA LEU A 196 4.25 10.70 0.27
C LEU A 196 4.19 10.94 -1.24
N LEU A 197 4.47 9.92 -2.06
CA LEU A 197 4.45 10.00 -3.53
C LEU A 197 3.05 9.83 -4.13
N PHE A 198 2.08 9.37 -3.36
CA PHE A 198 0.73 9.05 -3.80
C PHE A 198 0.05 10.19 -4.58
N PRO A 199 -0.06 11.43 -4.07
CA PRO A 199 -0.81 12.49 -4.75
C PRO A 199 -0.15 12.96 -6.05
N PHE A 200 1.14 12.66 -6.26
CA PHE A 200 1.90 13.05 -7.45
C PHE A 200 2.01 11.93 -8.49
N SER A 201 1.33 10.81 -8.27
CA SER A 201 1.43 9.62 -9.11
C SER A 201 0.06 9.19 -9.65
N ARG A 202 0.03 8.07 -10.38
CA ARG A 202 -1.23 7.44 -10.80
C ARG A 202 -2.05 6.86 -9.64
N LEU A 203 -1.50 6.77 -8.42
CA LEU A 203 -2.18 6.15 -7.28
C LEU A 203 -3.47 6.85 -6.84
N VAL A 204 -3.67 8.11 -7.23
CA VAL A 204 -4.92 8.85 -6.99
C VAL A 204 -6.18 8.11 -7.47
N HIS A 205 -6.06 7.18 -8.43
CA HIS A 205 -7.17 6.34 -8.86
C HIS A 205 -7.77 5.48 -7.74
N ILE A 206 -7.01 5.18 -6.68
CA ILE A 206 -7.46 4.36 -5.53
C ILE A 206 -8.60 5.07 -4.78
N TRP A 207 -8.55 6.40 -4.64
CA TRP A 207 -9.63 7.20 -4.04
C TRP A 207 -10.96 7.07 -4.79
N SER A 208 -10.91 6.71 -6.08
CA SER A 208 -12.07 6.67 -6.98
C SER A 208 -12.57 5.24 -7.22
N VAL A 209 -12.36 4.33 -6.27
CA VAL A 209 -12.98 3.00 -6.31
C VAL A 209 -14.51 3.17 -6.48
N PRO A 210 -15.12 2.61 -7.55
CA PRO A 210 -16.48 2.99 -7.96
C PRO A 210 -17.56 2.27 -7.15
N VAL A 211 -17.53 2.38 -5.82
CA VAL A 211 -18.45 1.67 -4.90
C VAL A 211 -19.92 2.09 -5.11
N GLU A 212 -20.18 3.36 -5.44
CA GLU A 212 -21.52 3.88 -5.75
C GLU A 212 -22.18 3.15 -6.92
N TYR A 213 -21.38 2.65 -7.87
CA TYR A 213 -21.91 1.99 -9.07
C TYR A 213 -22.76 0.76 -8.75
N LEU A 214 -22.56 0.13 -7.59
CA LEU A 214 -23.33 -1.04 -7.15
C LEU A 214 -24.83 -0.73 -6.95
N THR A 215 -25.19 0.52 -6.64
CA THR A 215 -26.57 0.93 -6.33
C THR A 215 -27.08 2.07 -7.21
N ARG A 216 -26.21 2.69 -8.00
CA ARG A 216 -26.55 3.75 -8.94
C ARG A 216 -27.45 3.23 -10.06
N LYS A 217 -28.46 4.01 -10.44
CA LYS A 217 -29.31 3.72 -11.61
C LYS A 217 -28.49 3.82 -12.90
N TYR A 218 -28.88 3.05 -13.92
CA TYR A 218 -28.19 3.04 -15.21
C TYR A 218 -28.25 4.38 -15.93
N GLN A 219 -29.43 5.02 -15.96
CA GLN A 219 -29.62 6.30 -16.62
C GLN A 219 -29.22 7.45 -15.69
N ILE A 220 -28.39 8.36 -16.20
CA ILE A 220 -28.00 9.58 -15.51
C ILE A 220 -28.34 10.76 -16.41
N VAL A 221 -29.24 11.62 -15.95
CA VAL A 221 -29.60 12.86 -16.63
C VAL A 221 -29.22 14.01 -15.71
N ARG A 222 -28.41 14.95 -16.22
CA ARG A 222 -28.09 16.20 -15.51
C ARG A 222 -29.02 17.30 -16.01
N ALA A 223 -29.65 18.03 -15.10
CA ALA A 223 -30.47 19.18 -15.43
C ALA A 223 -29.60 20.37 -15.89
N ARG A 224 -30.23 21.47 -16.33
CA ARG A 224 -29.55 22.72 -16.66
C ARG A 224 -28.84 23.25 -15.40
N HIS A 225 -27.54 23.55 -15.50
CA HIS A 225 -26.68 24.07 -14.43
C HIS A 225 -25.76 25.15 -15.01
#